data_AF-A0A972F3P5-F1
#
_entry.id   AF-A0A972F3P5-F1
#
_cell.length_a   1.000
_cell.length_b   1.000
_cell.length_c   1.000
_cell.angle_alpha   90.00
_cell.angle_beta   90.00
_cell.angle_gamma   90.00
#
_symmetry.space_group_name_H-M   'P 1'
#
loop_
_entity.id
_entity.type
_entity.pdbx_description
1 polymer ?
#
loop_
_entity_poly.entity_id
_entity_poly.type
_entity_poly.pdbx_seq_one_letter_code
_entity_poly.pdbx_strand_id
1 'polypeptide(L)'
;GKCRCTDFEIQRYLSRISGPLLDRIDLIVQVEALEYDEISRKTPGESSESIKKRVESARALQRERFRSETGVNSKMGTKELREHIVLDSDCDKLLKDAFDSLNLTGRSYDRILRVARTIADLDSSSEIKPWHIAESISYRSFNIGA
;
A
#
# COMPACT_ATOMS: atom_id res chain seq x y z
N GLY A 1 3.55 28.61 -6.58
CA GLY A 1 2.96 29.27 -7.77
C GLY A 1 1.93 28.34 -8.36
N LYS A 2 0.77 28.86 -8.82
CA LYS A 2 -0.23 28.02 -9.48
C LYS A 2 0.34 27.48 -10.79
N CYS A 3 0.31 26.16 -10.96
CA CYS A 3 0.68 25.51 -12.20
C CYS A 3 -0.17 26.10 -13.34
N ARG A 4 0.46 26.36 -14.50
CA ARG A 4 -0.23 26.87 -15.71
C ARG A 4 -0.40 25.78 -16.77
N CYS A 5 -0.02 24.54 -16.46
CA CYS A 5 -0.15 23.42 -17.37
C CYS A 5 -1.62 23.08 -17.60
N THR A 6 -1.94 22.79 -18.85
CA THR A 6 -3.22 22.19 -19.25
C THR A 6 -3.25 20.70 -18.87
N ASP A 7 -4.44 20.12 -18.74
CA ASP A 7 -4.60 18.69 -18.44
C ASP A 7 -3.86 17.80 -19.45
N PHE A 8 -3.87 18.21 -20.73
CA PHE A 8 -3.12 17.52 -21.78
C PHE A 8 -1.60 17.57 -21.57
N GLU A 9 -1.05 18.72 -21.14
CA GLU A 9 0.37 18.84 -20.84
C GLU A 9 0.77 18.02 -19.60
N ILE A 10 -0.11 17.95 -18.61
CA ILE A 10 0.07 17.11 -17.42
C ILE A 10 0.07 15.63 -17.84
N GLN A 11 -0.95 15.17 -18.57
CA GLN A 11 -1.03 13.78 -19.06
C GLN A 11 0.17 13.41 -19.94
N ARG A 12 0.57 14.30 -20.87
CA ARG A 12 1.75 14.10 -21.73
C ARG A 12 3.06 14.03 -20.93
N TYR A 13 3.17 14.77 -19.84
CA TYR A 13 4.34 14.71 -18.96
C TYR A 13 4.36 13.39 -18.17
N LEU A 14 3.22 13.01 -17.58
CA LEU A 14 3.08 11.80 -16.78
C LEU A 14 3.25 10.52 -17.62
N SER A 15 2.81 10.51 -18.89
CA SER A 15 2.97 9.38 -19.80
C SER A 15 4.43 9.07 -20.17
N ARG A 16 5.38 9.95 -19.81
CA ARG A 16 6.82 9.68 -19.93
C ARG A 16 7.30 8.66 -18.90
N ILE A 17 6.51 8.38 -17.87
CA ILE A 17 6.83 7.39 -16.84
C ILE A 17 6.40 6.02 -17.36
N SER A 18 7.37 5.14 -17.59
CA SER A 18 7.09 3.81 -18.14
C SER A 18 6.27 2.94 -17.18
N GLY A 19 5.27 2.22 -17.68
CA GLY A 19 4.52 1.22 -16.90
C GLY A 19 5.41 0.21 -16.15
N PRO A 20 6.46 -0.36 -16.76
CA PRO A 20 7.40 -1.26 -16.05
C PRO A 20 8.17 -0.63 -14.88
N LEU A 21 8.25 0.71 -14.81
CA LEU A 21 8.77 1.41 -13.64
C LEU A 21 7.70 1.49 -12.55
N LEU A 22 6.47 1.86 -12.91
CA LEU A 22 5.34 1.95 -11.98
C LEU A 22 5.03 0.62 -11.31
N ASP A 23 5.18 -0.49 -12.03
CA ASP A 23 5.07 -1.85 -11.48
C ASP A 23 6.06 -2.14 -10.34
N ARG A 24 7.16 -1.37 -10.23
CA ARG A 24 8.18 -1.50 -9.18
C ARG A 24 7.95 -0.58 -7.99
N ILE A 25 6.95 0.30 -8.03
CA ILE A 25 6.58 1.16 -6.91
C ILE A 25 5.56 0.41 -6.05
N ASP A 26 5.81 0.29 -4.75
CA ASP A 26 4.99 -0.52 -3.85
C ASP A 26 3.68 0.18 -3.45
N LEU A 27 3.72 1.50 -3.25
CA LEU A 27 2.60 2.32 -2.83
C LEU A 27 2.55 3.61 -3.64
N ILE A 28 1.38 3.98 -4.11
CA ILE A 28 1.09 5.26 -4.75
C ILE A 28 -0.09 5.89 -4.03
N VAL A 29 0.16 6.96 -3.28
CA VAL A 29 -0.86 7.64 -2.47
C VAL A 29 -0.91 9.10 -2.91
N GLN A 30 -2.09 9.54 -3.33
CA GLN A 30 -2.34 10.96 -3.55
C GLN A 30 -2.78 11.58 -2.23
N VAL A 31 -2.12 12.67 -1.85
CA VAL A 31 -2.53 13.50 -0.72
C VAL A 31 -3.03 14.82 -1.26
N GLU A 32 -4.20 15.25 -0.78
CA GLU A 32 -4.73 16.56 -1.11
C GLU A 32 -3.88 17.65 -0.46
N ALA A 33 -3.87 18.82 -1.09
CA ALA A 33 -3.25 19.99 -0.48
C ALA A 33 -4.09 20.41 0.72
N LEU A 34 -3.44 20.64 1.86
CA LEU A 34 -4.10 21.14 3.06
C LEU A 34 -4.68 22.53 2.81
N GLU A 35 -5.90 22.76 3.29
CA GLU A 35 -6.49 24.10 3.36
C GLU A 35 -5.71 24.98 4.35
N TYR A 36 -5.75 26.31 4.18
CA TYR A 36 -5.04 27.22 5.09
C TYR A 36 -5.45 27.00 6.55
N ASP A 37 -6.75 26.79 6.78
CA ASP A 37 -7.30 26.57 8.11
C ASP A 37 -6.73 25.30 8.74
N GLU A 38 -6.51 24.23 7.97
CA GLU A 38 -5.91 22.98 8.44
C GLU A 38 -4.43 23.12 8.79
N ILE A 39 -3.70 23.94 8.02
CA ILE A 39 -2.31 24.29 8.33
C ILE A 39 -2.25 25.17 9.59
N SER A 40 -3.22 26.04 9.78
CA SER A 40 -3.30 26.96 10.93
C SER A 40 -3.84 26.31 12.21
N ARG A 41 -4.44 25.11 12.10
CA ARG A 41 -4.96 24.35 13.25
C ARG A 41 -3.83 24.07 14.23
N LYS A 42 -4.07 24.43 15.49
CA LYS A 42 -3.16 24.14 16.61
C LYS A 42 -3.44 22.81 17.29
N THR A 43 -4.45 22.06 16.84
CA THR A 43 -4.74 20.74 17.38
C THR A 43 -3.60 19.80 16.98
N PRO A 44 -2.83 19.28 17.94
CA PRO A 44 -1.78 18.34 17.63
C PRO A 44 -2.39 17.07 17.04
N GLY A 45 -1.82 16.59 15.94
CA GLY A 45 -2.14 15.27 15.40
C GLY A 45 -1.66 14.15 16.32
N GLU A 46 -1.82 12.91 15.87
CA GLU A 46 -1.22 11.76 16.54
C GLU A 46 0.30 11.96 16.71
N SER A 47 0.83 11.71 17.91
CA SER A 47 2.25 11.91 18.17
C SER A 47 3.11 10.85 17.45
N SER A 48 4.32 11.25 17.04
CA SER A 48 5.30 10.31 16.47
C SER A 48 5.62 9.15 17.42
N GLU A 49 5.52 9.37 18.73
CA GLU A 49 5.69 8.31 19.74
C GLU A 49 4.58 7.25 19.64
N SER A 50 3.32 7.66 19.49
CA SER A 50 2.18 6.74 19.30
C SER A 50 2.35 5.93 18.02
N ILE A 51 2.67 6.61 16.91
CA ILE A 51 2.91 5.97 15.61
C ILE A 51 4.06 4.97 15.72
N LYS A 52 5.16 5.35 16.38
CA LYS A 52 6.33 4.49 16.60
C LYS A 52 5.93 3.19 17.32
N LYS A 53 5.13 3.28 18.40
CA LYS A 53 4.67 2.08 19.15
C LYS A 53 3.90 1.11 18.26
N ARG A 54 3.00 1.62 17.39
CA ARG A 54 2.26 0.80 16.43
C ARG A 54 3.19 0.13 15.41
N VAL A 55 4.15 0.88 14.86
CA VAL A 55 5.14 0.35 13.92
C VAL A 55 6.04 -0.71 14.56
N GLU A 56 6.52 -0.48 15.79
CA GLU A 56 7.37 -1.42 16.51
C GLU A 56 6.64 -2.73 16.83
N SER A 57 5.34 -2.65 17.17
CA SER A 57 4.49 -3.82 17.38
C SER A 57 4.36 -4.66 16.10
N ALA A 58 4.06 -4.01 14.97
CA ALA A 58 4.03 -4.69 13.66
C ALA A 58 5.40 -5.30 13.29
N ARG A 59 6.51 -4.61 13.59
CA ARG A 59 7.86 -5.13 13.37
C ARG A 59 8.18 -6.33 14.25
N ALA A 60 7.71 -6.37 15.49
CA ALA A 60 7.87 -7.53 16.35
C ALA A 60 7.19 -8.78 15.76
N LEU A 61 5.97 -8.63 15.22
CA LEU A 61 5.27 -9.71 14.52
C LEU A 61 6.05 -10.22 13.30
N GLN A 62 6.68 -9.32 12.54
CA GLN A 62 7.51 -9.70 11.39
C GLN A 62 8.77 -10.45 11.82
N ARG A 63 9.47 -9.99 12.86
CA ARG A 63 10.66 -10.68 13.38
C ARG A 63 10.35 -12.09 13.83
N GLU A 64 9.22 -12.29 14.50
CA GLU A 64 8.76 -13.61 14.91
C GLU A 64 8.45 -14.50 13.70
N ARG A 65 7.64 -13.98 12.76
CA ARG A 65 7.25 -14.68 11.52
C ARG A 65 8.46 -15.20 10.73
N PHE A 66 9.49 -14.36 10.58
CA PHE A 66 10.67 -14.67 9.77
C PHE A 66 11.85 -15.23 10.57
N ARG A 67 11.72 -15.31 11.91
CA ARG A 67 12.81 -15.66 12.84
C ARG A 67 14.10 -14.90 12.52
N SER A 68 13.96 -13.60 12.24
CA SER A 68 15.05 -12.74 11.76
C SER A 68 14.83 -11.30 12.19
N GLU A 69 15.86 -10.67 12.78
CA GLU A 69 15.82 -9.26 13.20
C GLU A 69 15.59 -8.28 12.04
N THR A 70 15.91 -8.69 10.80
CA THR A 70 15.78 -7.85 9.60
C THR A 70 14.73 -8.37 8.63
N GLY A 71 14.00 -9.43 9.01
CA GLY A 71 12.91 -10.01 8.23
C GLY A 71 11.73 -9.04 8.16
N VAL A 72 11.26 -8.76 6.94
CA VAL A 72 10.18 -7.79 6.72
C VAL A 72 9.28 -8.25 5.56
N ASN A 73 7.99 -7.92 5.64
CA ASN A 73 7.00 -8.36 4.65
C ASN A 73 7.36 -7.94 3.20
N SER A 74 7.94 -6.75 3.03
CA SER A 74 8.31 -6.25 1.69
C SER A 74 9.37 -7.09 0.97
N LYS A 75 10.14 -7.91 1.72
CA LYS A 75 11.18 -8.80 1.19
C LYS A 75 10.69 -10.22 0.92
N MET A 76 9.44 -10.56 1.24
CA MET A 76 8.90 -11.91 1.05
C MET A 76 9.06 -12.38 -0.40
N GLY A 77 9.79 -13.47 -0.63
CA GLY A 77 9.81 -14.17 -1.91
C GLY A 77 8.50 -14.93 -2.17
N THR A 78 8.35 -15.50 -3.37
CA THR A 78 7.14 -16.27 -3.75
C THR A 78 6.83 -17.44 -2.81
N LYS A 79 7.86 -18.09 -2.27
CA LYS A 79 7.67 -19.18 -1.29
C LYS A 79 7.09 -18.64 0.02
N GLU A 80 7.68 -17.58 0.57
CA GLU A 80 7.25 -16.97 1.82
C GLU A 80 5.85 -16.35 1.72
N LEU A 81 5.48 -15.81 0.56
CA LEU A 81 4.11 -15.36 0.30
C LEU A 81 3.11 -16.50 0.51
N ARG A 82 3.35 -17.67 -0.10
CA ARG A 82 2.45 -18.83 0.06
C ARG A 82 2.43 -19.39 1.48
N GLU A 83 3.53 -19.26 2.20
CA GLU A 83 3.67 -19.79 3.56
C GLU A 83 3.01 -18.88 4.62
N HIS A 84 3.13 -17.56 4.46
CA HIS A 84 2.73 -16.60 5.50
C HIS A 84 1.45 -15.81 5.18
N ILE A 85 0.88 -16.01 3.99
CA ILE A 85 -0.33 -15.33 3.54
C ILE A 85 -1.33 -16.39 3.13
N VAL A 86 -2.27 -16.64 4.03
CA VAL A 86 -3.47 -17.44 3.78
C VAL A 86 -4.64 -16.49 3.67
N LEU A 87 -5.35 -16.55 2.54
CA LEU A 87 -6.54 -15.76 2.29
C LEU A 87 -7.78 -16.63 2.51
N ASP A 88 -8.81 -16.05 3.12
CA ASP A 88 -10.13 -16.65 3.10
C ASP A 88 -10.81 -16.42 1.73
N SER A 89 -11.98 -17.04 1.53
CA SER A 89 -12.73 -16.95 0.27
C SER A 89 -13.12 -15.51 -0.09
N ASP A 90 -13.36 -14.66 0.91
CA ASP A 90 -13.80 -13.29 0.70
C ASP A 90 -12.62 -12.41 0.24
N CYS A 91 -11.45 -12.60 0.84
CA CYS A 91 -10.21 -11.95 0.43
C CYS A 91 -9.79 -12.38 -0.99
N ASP A 92 -9.87 -13.67 -1.28
CA ASP A 92 -9.50 -14.22 -2.60
C ASP A 92 -10.43 -13.67 -3.69
N LYS A 93 -11.74 -13.64 -3.43
CA LYS A 93 -12.73 -13.06 -4.34
C LYS A 93 -12.46 -11.58 -4.60
N LEU A 94 -12.25 -10.79 -3.55
CA LEU A 94 -11.98 -9.35 -3.68
C LEU A 94 -10.71 -9.09 -4.51
N LEU A 95 -9.67 -9.88 -4.27
CA LEU A 95 -8.40 -9.76 -4.98
C LEU A 95 -8.55 -10.14 -6.45
N LYS A 96 -9.33 -11.18 -6.75
CA LYS A 96 -9.66 -11.58 -8.13
C LYS A 96 -10.45 -10.49 -8.87
N ASP A 97 -11.51 -9.97 -8.24
CA ASP A 97 -12.33 -8.91 -8.84
C ASP A 97 -11.48 -7.65 -9.14
N ALA A 98 -10.56 -7.31 -8.25
CA ALA A 98 -9.61 -6.22 -8.47
C ALA A 98 -8.58 -6.52 -9.57
N PHE A 99 -8.10 -7.77 -9.66
CA PHE A 99 -7.17 -8.20 -10.68
C PHE A 99 -7.75 -8.03 -12.09
N ASP A 100 -8.99 -8.48 -12.27
CA ASP A 100 -9.70 -8.41 -13.55
C ASP A 100 -10.10 -6.97 -13.91
N SER A 101 -10.57 -6.17 -12.94
CA SER A 101 -11.06 -4.80 -13.20
C SER A 101 -9.95 -3.76 -13.38
N LEU A 102 -8.80 -3.94 -12.71
CA LEU A 102 -7.67 -3.00 -12.75
C LEU A 102 -6.54 -3.45 -13.67
N ASN A 103 -6.73 -4.55 -14.42
CA ASN A 103 -5.71 -5.16 -15.29
C ASN A 103 -4.37 -5.39 -14.56
N LEU A 104 -4.44 -5.89 -13.33
CA LEU A 104 -3.25 -6.09 -12.51
C LEU A 104 -2.34 -7.17 -13.11
N THR A 105 -1.03 -7.02 -12.90
CA THR A 105 -0.06 -8.07 -13.24
C THR A 105 0.17 -9.00 -12.05
N GLY A 106 0.78 -10.17 -12.27
CA GLY A 106 1.19 -11.06 -11.17
C GLY A 106 2.15 -10.39 -10.18
N ARG A 107 2.93 -9.39 -10.63
CA ARG A 107 3.76 -8.58 -9.74
C ARG A 107 2.93 -7.65 -8.87
N SER A 108 1.89 -7.03 -9.44
CA SER A 108 0.96 -6.21 -8.68
C SER A 108 0.20 -7.02 -7.63
N TYR A 109 -0.19 -8.24 -7.97
CA TYR A 109 -0.77 -9.22 -7.04
C TYR A 109 0.15 -9.49 -5.84
N ASP A 110 1.40 -9.92 -6.07
CA ASP A 110 2.35 -10.22 -4.98
C ASP A 110 2.59 -9.01 -4.06
N ARG A 111 2.61 -7.80 -4.64
CA ARG A 111 2.81 -6.55 -3.89
C ARG A 111 1.61 -6.19 -3.03
N ILE A 112 0.39 -6.34 -3.57
CA ILE A 112 -0.86 -6.17 -2.82
C ILE A 112 -0.84 -7.08 -1.61
N LEU A 113 -0.44 -8.35 -1.76
CA LEU A 113 -0.34 -9.28 -0.64
C LEU A 113 0.65 -8.82 0.45
N ARG A 114 1.86 -8.36 0.07
CA ARG A 114 2.86 -7.84 1.03
C ARG A 114 2.36 -6.62 1.79
N VAL A 115 1.66 -5.72 1.10
CA VAL A 115 1.07 -4.52 1.70
C VAL A 115 -0.08 -4.90 2.63
N ALA A 116 -1.02 -5.73 2.18
CA ALA A 116 -2.14 -6.22 2.99
C ALA A 116 -1.66 -6.93 4.27
N ARG A 117 -0.62 -7.76 4.17
CA ARG A 117 0.00 -8.41 5.35
C ARG A 117 0.60 -7.38 6.32
N THR A 118 1.15 -6.29 5.80
CA THR A 118 1.71 -5.20 6.63
C THR A 118 0.61 -4.39 7.31
N ILE A 119 -0.50 -4.12 6.62
CA ILE A 119 -1.69 -3.47 7.20
C ILE A 119 -2.25 -4.36 8.32
N ALA A 120 -2.39 -5.67 8.07
CA ALA A 120 -2.82 -6.62 9.09
C ALA A 120 -1.91 -6.65 10.32
N ASP A 121 -0.59 -6.51 10.12
CA ASP A 121 0.37 -6.42 11.24
C ASP A 121 0.22 -5.12 12.04
N LEU A 122 -0.10 -4.00 11.38
CA LEU A 122 -0.39 -2.72 12.05
C LEU A 122 -1.70 -2.79 12.85
N ASP A 123 -2.68 -3.55 12.37
CA ASP A 123 -3.94 -3.86 13.06
C ASP A 123 -3.81 -4.95 14.12
N SER A 124 -2.60 -5.51 14.32
CA SER A 124 -2.35 -6.66 15.20
C SER A 124 -3.22 -7.88 14.89
N SER A 125 -3.65 -8.03 13.64
CA SER A 125 -4.47 -9.13 13.16
C SER A 125 -3.60 -10.31 12.71
N SER A 126 -3.86 -11.50 13.24
CA SER A 126 -3.18 -12.72 12.78
C SER A 126 -3.55 -13.07 11.33
N GLU A 127 -4.79 -12.78 10.94
CA GLU A 127 -5.34 -13.08 9.62
C GLU A 127 -5.41 -11.83 8.74
N ILE A 128 -5.31 -12.03 7.43
CA ILE A 128 -5.65 -10.97 6.47
C ILE A 128 -7.16 -10.99 6.30
N LYS A 129 -7.75 -9.81 6.33
CA LYS A 129 -9.20 -9.59 6.24
C LYS A 129 -9.50 -8.78 4.99
N PRO A 130 -10.75 -8.79 4.48
CA PRO A 130 -11.08 -8.11 3.23
C PRO A 130 -10.72 -6.62 3.22
N TRP A 131 -10.83 -5.91 4.35
CA TRP A 131 -10.45 -4.50 4.42
C TRP A 131 -8.94 -4.25 4.28
N HIS A 132 -8.08 -5.16 4.78
CA HIS A 132 -6.63 -5.05 4.55
C HIS A 132 -6.30 -5.16 3.05
N ILE A 133 -7.01 -6.05 2.35
CA ILE A 133 -6.88 -6.21 0.89
C ILE A 133 -7.41 -4.95 0.19
N ALA A 134 -8.61 -4.48 0.53
CA ALA A 134 -9.21 -3.28 -0.06
C ALA A 134 -8.30 -2.05 0.09
N GLU A 135 -7.75 -1.82 1.29
CA GLU A 135 -6.83 -0.72 1.55
C GLU A 135 -5.55 -0.86 0.71
N SER A 136 -4.95 -2.05 0.65
CA SER A 136 -3.76 -2.28 -0.18
C SER A 136 -4.00 -2.07 -1.68
N ILE A 137 -5.20 -2.40 -2.19
CA ILE A 137 -5.61 -2.12 -3.57
C ILE A 137 -5.79 -0.61 -3.78
N SER A 138 -6.32 0.12 -2.80
CA SER A 138 -6.49 1.57 -2.91
C SER A 138 -5.15 2.30 -3.13
N TYR A 139 -4.08 1.86 -2.45
CA TYR A 139 -2.71 2.36 -2.65
C TYR A 139 -2.09 2.00 -4.01
N ARG A 140 -2.77 1.19 -4.83
CA ARG A 140 -2.34 0.78 -6.17
C ARG A 140 -3.22 1.35 -7.28
N SER A 141 -4.45 1.71 -6.96
CA SER A 141 -5.48 2.06 -7.95
C SER A 141 -5.26 3.45 -8.58
N PHE A 142 -4.23 4.18 -8.15
CA PHE A 142 -3.91 5.47 -8.73
C PHE A 142 -3.18 5.30 -10.08
N ASN A 143 -3.86 5.70 -11.15
CA ASN A 143 -3.26 5.79 -12.47
C ASN A 143 -2.54 7.13 -12.64
N ILE A 144 -1.22 7.07 -12.81
CA ILE A 144 -0.44 8.25 -13.19
C ILE A 144 -0.70 8.55 -14.68
N GLY A 145 -1.55 9.54 -14.94
CA GLY A 145 -1.74 10.10 -16.29
C GLY A 145 -2.83 9.46 -17.17
N ALA A 146 -3.84 8.81 -16.58
CA ALA A 146 -5.08 8.44 -17.26
C ALA A 146 -6.16 9.49 -16.96
#